data_AF-V4B8C8-F1
#
_entry.id   AF-V4B8C8-F1
#
_cell.length_a   1.000
_cell.length_b   1.000
_cell.length_c   1.000
_cell.angle_alpha   90.00
_cell.angle_beta   90.00
_cell.angle_gamma   90.00
#
_symmetry.space_group_name_H-M   'P 1'
#
loop_
_entity.id
_entity.type
_entity.pdbx_description
1 polymer ?
#
loop_
_entity_poly.entity_id
_entity_poly.type
_entity_poly.pdbx_seq_one_letter_code
_entity_poly.pdbx_strand_id
1 'polypeptide(L)'
;MANCPVCLENFNRPTTCIPCGHMFCYECISNWRHTHFNSNVCPQCRCSIKQLQRVYLGDTDNLVLTQSQSSLTSFSSEKFQWFRQQFDNLYFNINRFKEWRQRLNVDDEIFHDDNNDDDDEPSHTFLEDIQHFTERIRVLWRELQISQKCMILFGVFLLSSLIIQDSQSSTGFLHGLILPILDIVVNFFTSLISTILFIFIRPLLCLWNILSELLIAVFEIVYSLFYAIFYAVWTILLIPYAICCAIFNWFTNICYYFVETVIALLRLGIVCILVGMSYLFLVDLNQREEALNILLRKYQTIRSALPTKHQLRSHANNFQNLFVAFVHSLSQKVTEQNQFQPMPTVDN
;
A
#
# COMPACT_ATOMS: atom_id res chain seq x y z
N MET A 1 -1.66 -21.99 12.64
CA MET A 1 -0.36 -21.58 12.07
C MET A 1 -0.39 -21.97 10.61
N ALA A 2 0.00 -21.07 9.70
CA ALA A 2 0.03 -21.37 8.28
C ALA A 2 1.39 -22.00 7.95
N ASN A 3 1.39 -23.22 7.40
CA ASN A 3 2.60 -23.96 7.02
C ASN A 3 2.72 -24.01 5.49
N CYS A 4 3.94 -24.17 4.99
CA CYS A 4 4.21 -24.35 3.58
C CYS A 4 3.60 -25.67 3.08
N PRO A 5 2.75 -25.69 2.04
CA PRO A 5 2.13 -26.93 1.55
C PRO A 5 3.10 -27.94 0.94
N VAL A 6 4.34 -27.54 0.65
CA VAL A 6 5.35 -28.39 0.00
C VAL A 6 6.26 -29.09 1.02
N CYS A 7 6.83 -28.36 1.98
CA CYS A 7 7.68 -28.95 3.03
C CYS A 7 6.93 -29.26 4.33
N LEU A 8 5.69 -28.77 4.49
CA LEU A 8 4.84 -28.91 5.68
C LEU A 8 5.38 -28.22 6.94
N GLU A 9 6.47 -27.45 6.81
CA GLU A 9 7.09 -26.65 7.88
C GLU A 9 6.64 -25.19 7.86
N ASN A 10 7.06 -24.41 8.87
CA ASN A 10 6.84 -22.97 8.91
C ASN A 10 7.47 -22.27 7.69
N PHE A 11 6.87 -21.16 7.26
CA PHE A 11 7.36 -20.43 6.10
C PHE A 11 8.75 -19.83 6.33
N ASN A 12 9.77 -20.37 5.66
CA ASN A 12 11.07 -19.76 5.53
C ASN A 12 11.11 -18.91 4.24
N ARG A 13 11.22 -17.58 4.40
CA ARG A 13 11.16 -16.59 3.30
C ARG A 13 9.90 -16.77 2.43
N PRO A 14 8.71 -16.44 2.96
CA PRO A 14 7.45 -16.68 2.28
C PRO A 14 7.41 -16.00 0.92
N THR A 15 6.96 -16.74 -0.10
CA THR A 15 6.91 -16.29 -1.49
C THR A 15 5.56 -16.67 -2.07
N THR A 16 4.88 -15.69 -2.66
CA THR A 16 3.54 -15.84 -3.23
C THR A 16 3.60 -15.98 -4.74
N CYS A 17 2.78 -16.88 -5.29
CA CYS A 17 2.63 -17.11 -6.73
C CYS A 17 1.55 -16.21 -7.32
N ILE A 18 1.89 -15.34 -8.28
CA ILE A 18 0.95 -14.47 -8.98
C ILE A 18 0.49 -15.16 -10.28
N PRO A 19 -0.84 -15.21 -10.58
CA PRO A 19 -1.94 -14.48 -9.91
C PRO A 19 -2.69 -15.26 -8.82
N CYS A 20 -2.39 -16.53 -8.60
CA CYS A 20 -3.24 -17.39 -7.76
C CYS A 20 -3.18 -17.10 -6.25
N GLY A 21 -2.18 -16.36 -5.78
CA GLY A 21 -2.06 -15.97 -4.37
C GLY A 21 -1.57 -17.07 -3.41
N HIS A 22 -1.28 -18.28 -3.89
CA HIS A 22 -0.75 -19.34 -3.04
C HIS A 22 0.70 -19.06 -2.60
N MET A 23 1.00 -19.37 -1.33
CA MET A 23 2.26 -19.05 -0.68
C MET A 23 3.07 -20.31 -0.37
N PHE A 24 4.40 -20.22 -0.55
CA PHE A 24 5.37 -21.29 -0.33
C PHE A 24 6.67 -20.72 0.24
N CYS A 25 7.55 -21.56 0.80
CA CYS A 25 8.93 -21.15 1.04
C CYS A 25 9.64 -20.85 -0.29
N TYR A 26 10.53 -19.85 -0.30
CA TYR A 26 11.28 -19.47 -1.51
C TYR A 26 12.01 -20.67 -2.15
N GLU A 27 12.64 -21.51 -1.33
CA GLU A 27 13.37 -22.69 -1.79
C GLU A 27 12.44 -23.76 -2.35
N CYS A 28 11.28 -24.00 -1.71
CA CYS A 28 10.30 -24.97 -2.16
C CYS A 28 9.76 -24.63 -3.55
N ILE A 29 9.35 -23.37 -3.77
CA ILE A 29 8.79 -22.98 -5.07
C ILE A 29 9.87 -22.85 -6.15
N SER A 30 11.09 -22.41 -5.79
CA SER A 30 12.22 -22.42 -6.72
C SER A 30 12.55 -23.83 -7.17
N ASN A 31 12.69 -24.79 -6.26
CA ASN A 31 12.99 -26.18 -6.60
C ASN A 31 11.88 -26.83 -7.44
N TRP A 32 10.61 -26.54 -7.13
CA TRP A 32 9.48 -26.99 -7.93
C TRP A 32 9.59 -26.56 -9.40
N ARG A 33 9.98 -25.30 -9.65
CA ARG A 33 10.20 -24.79 -11.02
C ARG A 33 11.37 -25.48 -11.72
N HIS A 34 12.41 -25.88 -11.02
CA HIS A 34 13.59 -26.48 -11.67
C HIS A 34 13.43 -27.98 -11.94
N THR A 35 12.55 -28.68 -11.21
CA THR A 35 12.48 -30.15 -11.22
C THR A 35 11.36 -30.73 -12.08
N HIS A 36 10.30 -29.96 -12.39
CA HIS A 36 9.11 -30.49 -13.05
C HIS A 36 9.01 -30.02 -14.51
N PHE A 37 8.65 -30.93 -15.41
CA PHE A 37 8.55 -30.71 -16.88
C PHE A 37 7.54 -29.60 -17.27
N ASN A 38 6.62 -29.23 -16.37
CA ASN A 38 5.72 -28.08 -16.47
C ASN A 38 6.08 -27.02 -15.42
N SER A 39 7.30 -26.51 -15.51
CA SER A 39 8.03 -25.71 -14.52
C SER A 39 7.42 -24.37 -14.10
N ASN A 40 6.32 -23.93 -14.71
CA ASN A 40 5.69 -22.65 -14.39
C ASN A 40 4.22 -22.82 -13.95
N VAL A 41 3.89 -23.89 -13.23
CA VAL A 41 2.55 -24.05 -12.61
C VAL A 41 2.62 -24.12 -11.10
N CYS A 42 1.61 -23.54 -10.44
CA CYS A 42 1.47 -23.56 -8.99
C CYS A 42 1.28 -25.00 -8.48
N PRO A 43 2.03 -25.47 -7.46
CA PRO A 43 1.89 -26.81 -6.89
C PRO A 43 0.47 -27.11 -6.37
N GLN A 44 -0.23 -26.08 -5.87
CA GLN A 44 -1.51 -26.24 -5.18
C GLN A 44 -2.71 -26.18 -6.15
N CYS A 45 -2.75 -25.19 -7.04
CA CYS A 45 -3.90 -24.98 -7.93
C CYS A 45 -3.60 -25.22 -9.41
N ARG A 46 -2.34 -25.54 -9.76
CA ARG A 46 -1.88 -25.76 -11.14
C ARG A 46 -2.07 -24.58 -12.10
N CYS A 47 -2.41 -23.39 -11.60
CA CYS A 47 -2.43 -22.17 -12.40
C CYS A 47 -1.02 -21.78 -12.85
N SER A 48 -0.92 -21.17 -14.03
CA SER A 48 0.36 -20.66 -14.54
C SER A 48 0.91 -19.54 -13.65
N ILE A 49 2.17 -19.68 -13.22
CA ILE A 49 2.89 -18.72 -12.41
C ILE A 49 3.51 -17.69 -13.35
N LYS A 50 3.05 -16.44 -13.26
CA LYS A 50 3.65 -15.31 -14.01
C LYS A 50 4.83 -14.70 -13.26
N GLN A 51 4.71 -14.62 -11.94
CA GLN A 51 5.69 -13.97 -11.08
C GLN A 51 5.70 -14.60 -9.69
N LEU A 52 6.88 -14.63 -9.07
CA LEU A 52 7.07 -14.94 -7.67
C LEU A 52 7.36 -13.65 -6.92
N GLN A 53 6.59 -13.36 -5.87
CA GLN A 53 6.78 -12.19 -5.03
C GLN A 53 7.13 -12.62 -3.61
N ARG A 54 8.31 -12.20 -3.12
CA ARG A 54 8.68 -12.42 -1.72
C ARG A 54 7.84 -11.53 -0.82
N VAL A 55 7.25 -12.12 0.20
CA VAL A 55 6.48 -11.42 1.23
C VAL A 55 7.39 -11.33 2.45
N TYR A 56 7.65 -10.11 2.90
CA TYR A 56 8.30 -9.88 4.18
C TYR A 56 7.19 -9.81 5.22
N LEU A 57 6.88 -10.96 5.83
CA LEU A 57 6.10 -10.96 7.05
C LEU A 57 7.03 -10.41 8.13
N GLY A 58 6.91 -9.11 8.42
CA GLY A 58 7.59 -8.53 9.57
C GLY A 58 7.07 -9.22 10.83
N ASP A 59 7.97 -9.71 11.67
CA ASP A 59 7.60 -10.17 13.01
C ASP A 59 6.89 -9.02 13.73
N THR A 60 5.57 -9.17 13.88
CA THR A 60 4.70 -8.19 14.52
C THR A 60 4.79 -8.31 16.03
N ASP A 61 5.98 -8.11 16.60
CA ASP A 61 6.13 -7.81 18.02
C ASP A 61 6.67 -6.38 18.27
N ASN A 62 6.98 -5.61 17.22
CA ASN A 62 7.25 -4.16 17.33
C ASN A 62 6.85 -3.43 16.04
N LEU A 63 5.56 -3.21 15.84
CA LEU A 63 5.03 -2.32 14.81
C LEU A 63 5.05 -0.88 15.34
N VAL A 64 6.00 -0.08 14.84
CA VAL A 64 5.86 1.32 14.41
C VAL A 64 7.25 1.79 13.97
N LEU A 65 7.32 2.45 12.81
CA LEU A 65 8.52 2.97 12.11
C LEU A 65 9.25 1.97 11.20
N THR A 66 8.80 1.82 9.95
CA THR A 66 9.71 1.71 8.79
C THR A 66 8.93 1.80 7.48
N GLN A 67 8.40 2.99 7.19
CA GLN A 67 8.01 3.36 5.82
C GLN A 67 8.85 4.53 5.26
N SER A 68 10.00 4.85 5.88
CA SER A 68 10.81 6.03 5.51
C SER A 68 12.32 5.76 5.39
N GLN A 69 12.77 4.53 5.14
CA GLN A 69 14.22 4.21 5.02
C GLN A 69 14.64 3.38 3.80
N SER A 70 13.76 3.13 2.82
CA SER A 70 14.12 2.37 1.62
C SER A 70 14.94 3.17 0.58
N SER A 71 15.06 4.49 0.74
CA SER A 71 15.78 5.35 -0.22
C SER A 71 17.23 5.68 0.16
N LEU A 72 17.65 5.44 1.42
CA LEU A 72 18.98 5.85 1.90
C LEU A 72 19.97 4.68 2.07
N THR A 73 19.51 3.44 2.13
CA THR A 73 20.38 2.26 2.29
C THR A 73 20.78 1.63 0.96
N SER A 74 19.97 1.77 -0.09
CA SER A 74 20.30 1.29 -1.44
C SER A 74 21.46 2.07 -2.06
N PHE A 75 21.49 3.41 -1.90
CA PHE A 75 22.54 4.28 -2.43
C PHE A 75 23.92 4.05 -1.80
N SER A 76 23.95 3.63 -0.53
CA SER A 76 25.19 3.30 0.19
C SER A 76 25.73 1.91 -0.17
N SER A 77 24.88 0.95 -0.52
CA SER A 77 25.29 -0.44 -0.75
C SER A 77 26.04 -0.63 -2.07
N GLU A 78 25.67 0.10 -3.12
CA GLU A 78 26.23 -0.07 -4.47
C GLU A 78 27.67 0.46 -4.57
N LYS A 79 27.94 1.64 -3.99
CA LYS A 79 29.32 2.18 -3.87
C LYS A 79 30.20 1.33 -2.96
N PHE A 80 29.63 0.73 -1.91
CA PHE A 80 30.36 -0.14 -0.99
C PHE A 80 30.71 -1.49 -1.63
N GLN A 81 29.85 -2.01 -2.52
CA GLN A 81 30.12 -3.22 -3.30
C GLN A 81 31.25 -3.01 -4.32
N TRP A 82 31.25 -1.87 -5.02
CA TRP A 82 32.36 -1.50 -5.90
C TRP A 82 33.69 -1.39 -5.15
N PHE A 83 33.69 -0.77 -3.97
CA PHE A 83 34.88 -0.64 -3.12
C PHE A 83 35.41 -2.01 -2.69
N ARG A 84 34.52 -2.94 -2.30
CA ARG A 84 34.87 -4.31 -1.94
C ARG A 84 35.55 -5.06 -3.10
N GLN A 85 35.03 -4.89 -4.31
CA GLN A 85 35.59 -5.50 -5.52
C GLN A 85 36.99 -4.98 -5.87
N GLN A 86 37.26 -3.69 -5.62
CA GLN A 86 38.61 -3.13 -5.81
C GLN A 86 39.61 -3.65 -4.77
N PHE A 87 39.18 -3.84 -3.52
CA PHE A 87 40.01 -4.44 -2.47
C PHE A 87 40.37 -5.89 -2.78
N ASP A 88 39.42 -6.68 -3.30
CA ASP A 88 39.68 -8.07 -3.68
C ASP A 88 40.68 -8.15 -4.85
N ASN A 89 40.59 -7.25 -5.83
CA ASN A 89 41.57 -7.15 -6.92
C ASN A 89 42.98 -6.76 -6.43
N LEU A 90 43.07 -5.84 -5.47
CA LEU A 90 44.35 -5.44 -4.88
C LEU A 90 44.98 -6.59 -4.07
N TYR A 91 44.17 -7.31 -3.29
CA TYR A 91 44.60 -8.48 -2.52
C TYR A 91 45.12 -9.59 -3.44
N PHE A 92 44.44 -9.83 -4.57
CA PHE A 92 44.89 -10.77 -5.60
C PHE A 92 46.23 -10.37 -6.22
N ASN A 93 46.41 -9.09 -6.57
CA ASN A 93 47.67 -8.60 -7.15
C ASN A 93 48.84 -8.66 -6.16
N ILE A 94 48.61 -8.39 -4.88
CA ILE A 94 49.63 -8.52 -3.83
C ILE A 94 50.07 -9.99 -3.67
N ASN A 95 49.13 -10.94 -3.72
CA ASN A 95 49.47 -12.37 -3.63
C ASN A 95 50.27 -12.84 -4.87
N ARG A 96 49.91 -12.37 -6.06
CA ARG A 96 50.69 -12.62 -7.28
C ARG A 96 52.10 -12.03 -7.22
N PHE A 97 52.29 -10.88 -6.57
CA PHE A 97 53.61 -10.28 -6.37
C PHE A 97 54.47 -11.08 -5.37
N LYS A 98 53.86 -11.68 -4.35
CA LYS A 98 54.54 -12.59 -3.42
C LYS A 98 55.03 -13.87 -4.13
N GLU A 99 54.21 -14.44 -5.00
CA GLU A 99 54.59 -15.60 -5.82
C GLU A 99 55.73 -15.26 -6.80
N TRP A 100 55.68 -14.09 -7.44
CA TRP A 100 56.76 -13.62 -8.32
C TRP A 100 58.09 -13.43 -7.56
N ARG A 101 58.03 -12.86 -6.36
CA ARG A 101 59.21 -12.71 -5.49
C ARG A 101 59.79 -14.05 -5.04
N GLN A 102 58.95 -15.05 -4.75
CA GLN A 102 59.41 -16.39 -4.42
C GLN A 102 60.10 -17.09 -5.59
N ARG A 103 59.70 -16.81 -6.83
CA ARG A 103 60.36 -17.36 -8.03
C ARG A 103 61.73 -16.74 -8.28
N LEU A 104 61.92 -15.45 -7.98
CA LEU A 104 63.23 -14.80 -8.10
C LEU A 104 64.22 -15.23 -7.01
N ASN A 105 63.74 -15.65 -5.85
CA ASN A 105 64.59 -16.13 -4.75
C ASN A 105 65.07 -17.58 -4.93
N VAL A 106 64.83 -18.19 -6.10
CA VAL A 106 65.30 -19.54 -6.47
C VAL A 106 66.52 -19.46 -7.41
N ASP A 107 66.84 -18.29 -7.95
CA ASP A 107 67.94 -18.14 -8.92
C ASP A 107 69.29 -17.73 -8.28
N ASP A 108 69.34 -17.45 -6.97
CA ASP A 108 70.57 -17.04 -6.26
C ASP A 108 71.43 -18.22 -5.75
N GLU A 109 71.05 -19.48 -5.96
CA GLU A 109 71.83 -20.67 -5.54
C GLU A 109 72.73 -21.28 -6.64
N ILE A 110 72.87 -20.65 -7.80
CA ILE A 110 73.70 -21.18 -8.90
C ILE A 110 74.67 -20.11 -9.40
N PHE A 111 75.67 -19.75 -8.61
CA PHE A 111 77.00 -19.32 -9.09
C PHE A 111 77.99 -19.32 -7.91
N HIS A 112 78.43 -20.52 -7.53
CA HIS A 112 79.74 -20.69 -6.90
C HIS A 112 80.75 -20.82 -8.05
N ASP A 113 81.50 -19.77 -8.32
CA ASP A 113 82.80 -19.90 -8.97
C ASP A 113 83.83 -19.08 -8.20
N ASP A 114 84.91 -19.77 -7.85
CA ASP A 114 86.01 -19.32 -7.02
C ASP A 114 86.91 -18.32 -7.79
N ASN A 115 87.61 -17.51 -6.99
CA ASN A 115 88.82 -16.74 -7.33
C ASN A 115 88.62 -15.34 -7.93
N ASN A 116 88.89 -14.30 -7.13
CA ASN A 116 90.22 -13.68 -7.08
C ASN A 116 90.24 -12.49 -6.11
N ASP A 117 91.38 -12.37 -5.45
CA ASP A 117 91.83 -11.20 -4.69
C ASP A 117 91.87 -9.94 -5.57
N ASP A 118 91.47 -8.80 -5.01
CA ASP A 118 92.22 -7.54 -4.94
C ASP A 118 91.30 -6.38 -4.50
N ASP A 119 91.67 -5.78 -3.36
CA ASP A 119 91.57 -4.37 -2.97
C ASP A 119 90.41 -3.50 -3.54
N ASP A 120 89.45 -3.16 -2.66
CA ASP A 120 89.02 -1.77 -2.36
C ASP A 120 87.77 -1.73 -1.45
N GLU A 121 87.93 -1.21 -0.23
CA GLU A 121 86.88 -0.85 0.74
C GLU A 121 86.76 0.70 0.78
N PRO A 122 85.63 1.37 1.11
CA PRO A 122 84.22 0.94 1.20
C PRO A 122 83.27 1.82 0.36
N SER A 123 82.22 1.25 -0.24
CA SER A 123 81.02 1.99 -0.67
C SER A 123 79.81 1.72 0.25
N HIS A 124 80.07 1.33 1.50
CA HIS A 124 79.11 0.71 2.40
C HIS A 124 78.21 1.65 3.23
N THR A 125 78.18 2.97 2.97
CA THR A 125 77.49 3.91 3.88
C THR A 125 76.00 4.13 3.57
N PHE A 126 75.59 4.19 2.30
CA PHE A 126 74.21 4.54 1.96
C PHE A 126 73.23 3.37 2.10
N LEU A 127 73.66 2.16 1.76
CA LEU A 127 72.80 0.98 1.79
C LEU A 127 72.50 0.55 3.24
N GLU A 128 73.50 0.63 4.13
CA GLU A 128 73.33 0.36 5.55
C GLU A 128 72.40 1.38 6.23
N ASP A 129 72.50 2.66 5.85
CA ASP A 129 71.61 3.71 6.35
C ASP A 129 70.14 3.47 5.95
N ILE A 130 69.89 3.02 4.71
CA ILE A 130 68.54 2.64 4.25
C ILE A 130 68.03 1.41 5.00
N GLN A 131 68.88 0.41 5.22
CA GLN A 131 68.50 -0.80 5.93
C GLN A 131 68.12 -0.48 7.39
N HIS A 132 68.92 0.34 8.07
CA HIS A 132 68.66 0.77 9.44
C HIS A 132 67.38 1.61 9.54
N PHE A 133 67.14 2.52 8.59
CA PHE A 133 65.90 3.30 8.52
C PHE A 133 64.67 2.42 8.28
N THR A 134 64.78 1.44 7.39
CA THR A 134 63.69 0.49 7.07
C THR A 134 63.32 -0.35 8.29
N GLU A 135 64.31 -0.78 9.07
CA GLU A 135 64.05 -1.57 10.29
C GLU A 135 63.36 -0.73 11.37
N ARG A 136 63.73 0.55 11.54
CA ARG A 136 63.04 1.47 12.45
C ARG A 136 61.57 1.66 12.08
N ILE A 137 61.26 1.85 10.79
CA ILE A 137 59.86 1.94 10.33
C ILE A 137 59.11 0.63 10.58
N ARG A 138 59.75 -0.52 10.37
CA ARG A 138 59.15 -1.84 10.58
C ARG A 138 58.79 -2.10 12.04
N VAL A 139 59.59 -1.61 12.98
CA VAL A 139 59.28 -1.67 14.42
C VAL A 139 58.12 -0.75 14.77
N LEU A 140 58.15 0.51 14.35
CA LEU A 140 57.05 1.47 14.57
C LEU A 140 55.73 1.00 13.95
N TRP A 141 55.79 0.34 12.79
CA TRP A 141 54.61 -0.24 12.15
C TRP A 141 53.99 -1.36 12.98
N ARG A 142 54.78 -2.18 13.66
CA ARG A 142 54.25 -3.28 14.49
C ARG A 142 53.44 -2.74 15.67
N GLU A 143 53.88 -1.65 16.29
CA GLU A 143 53.28 -1.07 17.49
C GLU A 143 51.96 -0.32 17.23
N LEU A 144 51.64 0.03 15.99
CA LEU A 144 50.42 0.77 15.65
C LEU A 144 49.13 -0.07 15.77
N GLN A 145 48.03 0.56 16.19
CA GLN A 145 46.71 -0.06 16.21
C GLN A 145 46.16 -0.29 14.79
N ILE A 146 45.27 -1.27 14.61
CA ILE A 146 44.72 -1.66 13.30
C ILE A 146 44.02 -0.47 12.60
N SER A 147 43.29 0.35 13.33
CA SER A 147 42.63 1.56 12.80
C SER A 147 43.64 2.58 12.25
N GLN A 148 44.76 2.76 12.94
CA GLN A 148 45.84 3.66 12.54
C GLN A 148 46.60 3.11 11.31
N LYS A 149 46.82 1.79 11.25
CA LYS A 149 47.40 1.11 10.08
C LYS A 149 46.55 1.32 8.83
N CYS A 150 45.23 1.16 8.95
CA CYS A 150 44.29 1.41 7.86
C CYS A 150 44.29 2.87 7.40
N MET A 151 44.34 3.83 8.34
CA MET A 151 44.42 5.25 8.00
C MET A 151 45.73 5.60 7.29
N ILE A 152 46.87 5.06 7.73
CA ILE A 152 48.16 5.32 7.08
C ILE A 152 48.23 4.66 5.71
N LEU A 153 47.77 3.41 5.55
CA LEU A 153 47.71 2.76 4.23
C LEU A 153 46.80 3.53 3.26
N PHE A 154 45.65 4.00 3.74
CA PHE A 154 44.75 4.82 2.94
C PHE A 154 45.38 6.16 2.57
N GLY A 155 46.07 6.81 3.51
CA GLY A 155 46.81 8.05 3.25
C GLY A 155 47.94 7.86 2.24
N VAL A 156 48.73 6.79 2.34
CA VAL A 156 49.80 6.46 1.39
C VAL A 156 49.21 6.13 0.02
N PHE A 157 48.09 5.41 -0.05
CA PHE A 157 47.40 5.10 -1.30
C PHE A 157 46.86 6.37 -1.99
N LEU A 158 46.29 7.30 -1.23
CA LEU A 158 45.84 8.59 -1.76
C LEU A 158 47.02 9.44 -2.23
N LEU A 159 48.09 9.51 -1.43
CA LEU A 159 49.30 10.28 -1.79
C LEU A 159 49.97 9.71 -3.05
N SER A 160 50.09 8.39 -3.15
CA SER A 160 50.66 7.75 -4.35
C SER A 160 49.76 7.90 -5.57
N SER A 161 48.43 7.82 -5.42
CA SER A 161 47.50 8.10 -6.50
C SER A 161 47.59 9.55 -6.97
N LEU A 162 47.76 10.51 -6.05
CA LEU A 162 47.94 11.94 -6.37
C LEU A 162 49.27 12.20 -7.08
N ILE A 163 50.37 11.56 -6.64
CA ILE A 163 51.68 11.67 -7.30
C ILE A 163 51.65 11.06 -8.71
N ILE A 164 50.99 9.92 -8.89
CA ILE A 164 50.83 9.28 -10.21
C ILE A 164 49.99 10.16 -11.13
N GLN A 165 48.95 10.81 -10.60
CA GLN A 165 48.08 11.69 -11.38
C GLN A 165 48.79 13.01 -11.77
N ASP A 166 49.60 13.58 -10.87
CA ASP A 166 50.45 14.75 -11.14
C ASP A 166 51.53 14.43 -12.19
N SER A 167 52.13 13.24 -12.11
CA SER A 167 53.08 12.73 -13.12
C SER A 167 52.49 12.63 -14.52
N GLN A 168 51.17 12.47 -14.66
CA GLN A 168 50.52 12.28 -15.96
C GLN A 168 49.93 13.56 -16.55
N SER A 169 49.71 14.61 -15.75
CA SER A 169 49.14 15.85 -16.26
C SER A 169 50.22 16.85 -16.70
N SER A 170 50.24 17.20 -17.98
CA SER A 170 51.09 18.27 -18.54
C SER A 170 50.66 19.68 -18.12
N THR A 171 49.52 19.79 -17.44
CA THR A 171 48.96 21.04 -16.91
C THR A 171 49.42 21.20 -15.47
N GLY A 172 50.34 22.13 -15.21
CA GLY A 172 51.14 22.21 -13.98
C GLY A 172 50.43 22.02 -12.63
N PHE A 173 51.24 21.67 -11.62
CA PHE A 173 50.94 21.33 -10.22
C PHE A 173 49.65 21.89 -9.59
N LEU A 174 49.30 23.15 -9.88
CA LEU A 174 48.10 23.80 -9.34
C LEU A 174 46.78 23.13 -9.79
N HIS A 175 46.71 22.67 -11.04
CA HIS A 175 45.52 22.01 -11.57
C HIS A 175 45.50 20.50 -11.25
N GLY A 176 46.67 19.86 -11.24
CA GLY A 176 46.81 18.42 -10.98
C GLY A 176 46.55 18.02 -9.52
N LEU A 177 46.96 18.86 -8.56
CA LEU A 177 46.97 18.46 -7.14
C LEU A 177 46.03 19.31 -6.25
N ILE A 178 46.02 20.63 -6.40
CA ILE A 178 45.30 21.52 -5.47
C ILE A 178 43.80 21.43 -5.68
N LEU A 179 43.32 21.41 -6.94
CA LEU A 179 41.88 21.34 -7.22
C LEU A 179 41.23 20.03 -6.71
N PRO A 180 41.81 18.83 -6.92
CA PRO A 180 41.26 17.60 -6.36
C PRO A 180 41.24 17.60 -4.83
N ILE A 181 42.30 18.10 -4.17
CA ILE A 181 42.34 18.17 -2.70
C ILE A 181 41.27 19.14 -2.18
N LEU A 182 41.14 20.31 -2.81
CA LEU A 182 40.14 21.30 -2.43
C LEU A 182 38.72 20.76 -2.65
N ASP A 183 38.47 20.04 -3.74
CA ASP A 183 37.20 19.37 -4.01
C ASP A 183 36.89 18.30 -2.94
N ILE A 184 37.85 17.46 -2.56
CA ILE A 184 37.68 16.47 -1.48
C ILE A 184 37.32 17.17 -0.16
N VAL A 185 38.02 18.26 0.17
CA VAL A 185 37.78 19.03 1.40
C VAL A 185 36.39 19.68 1.39
N VAL A 186 36.00 20.32 0.28
CA VAL A 186 34.67 20.93 0.13
C VAL A 186 33.56 19.88 0.19
N ASN A 187 33.74 18.73 -0.44
CA ASN A 187 32.79 17.63 -0.40
C ASN A 187 32.67 17.02 1.00
N PHE A 188 33.78 16.93 1.73
CA PHE A 188 33.79 16.51 3.13
C PHE A 188 32.97 17.47 4.01
N PHE A 189 33.23 18.78 3.93
CA PHE A 189 32.49 19.78 4.70
C PHE A 189 31.01 19.85 4.30
N THR A 190 30.70 19.74 3.02
CA THR A 190 29.31 19.68 2.54
C THR A 190 28.58 18.47 3.12
N SER A 191 29.24 17.30 3.14
CA SER A 191 28.68 16.08 3.74
C SER A 191 28.51 16.19 5.25
N LEU A 192 29.46 16.83 5.94
CA LEU A 192 29.38 17.10 7.38
C LEU A 192 28.21 18.02 7.71
N ILE A 193 28.06 19.14 7.00
CA ILE A 193 26.96 20.09 7.18
C ILE A 193 25.61 19.41 6.89
N SER A 194 25.52 18.63 5.81
CA SER A 194 24.31 17.87 5.48
C SER A 194 23.94 16.90 6.60
N THR A 195 24.92 16.20 7.19
CA THR A 195 24.70 15.28 8.31
C THR A 195 24.24 16.01 9.57
N ILE A 196 24.87 17.14 9.91
CA ILE A 196 24.48 17.97 11.06
C ILE A 196 23.05 18.49 10.86
N LEU A 197 22.74 19.06 9.70
CA LEU A 197 21.39 19.52 9.36
C LEU A 197 20.39 18.38 9.43
N PHE A 198 20.71 17.18 8.94
CA PHE A 198 19.85 16.02 9.05
C PHE A 198 19.56 15.62 10.50
N ILE A 199 20.57 15.68 11.38
CA ILE A 199 20.42 15.39 12.82
C ILE A 199 19.49 16.39 13.50
N PHE A 200 19.53 17.67 13.14
CA PHE A 200 18.68 18.71 13.75
C PHE A 200 17.28 18.81 13.12
N ILE A 201 17.17 18.65 11.80
CA ILE A 201 15.90 18.77 11.08
C ILE A 201 15.01 17.57 11.35
N ARG A 202 15.57 16.35 11.48
CA ARG A 202 14.79 15.13 11.70
C ARG A 202 13.91 15.16 12.97
N PRO A 203 14.39 15.54 14.17
CA PRO A 203 13.54 15.64 15.35
C PRO A 203 12.50 16.76 15.22
N LEU A 204 12.82 17.87 14.56
CA LEU A 204 11.85 18.94 14.29
C LEU A 204 10.74 18.49 13.34
N LEU A 205 11.07 17.76 12.27
CA LEU A 205 10.09 17.16 11.38
C LEU A 205 9.22 16.12 12.10
N CYS A 206 9.82 15.31 12.97
CA CYS A 206 9.07 14.34 13.78
C CYS A 206 8.11 15.05 14.75
N LEU A 207 8.57 16.12 15.41
CA LEU A 207 7.74 16.95 16.29
C LEU A 207 6.60 17.61 15.51
N TRP A 208 6.89 18.18 14.33
CA TRP A 208 5.89 18.78 13.45
C TRP A 208 4.83 17.76 13.03
N ASN A 209 5.26 16.55 12.64
CA ASN A 209 4.34 15.48 12.24
C ASN A 209 3.44 15.04 13.40
N ILE A 210 3.99 14.91 14.61
CA ILE A 210 3.19 14.60 15.81
C ILE A 210 2.19 15.72 16.10
N LEU A 211 2.63 16.98 16.00
CA LEU A 211 1.77 18.15 16.22
C LEU A 211 0.65 18.24 15.18
N SER A 212 0.94 17.98 13.90
CA SER A 212 -0.08 18.02 12.84
C SER A 212 -1.12 16.92 13.01
N GLU A 213 -0.71 15.70 13.36
CA GLU A 213 -1.64 14.60 13.64
C GLU A 213 -2.52 14.91 14.87
N LEU A 214 -1.93 15.49 15.92
CA LEU A 214 -2.69 15.94 17.09
C LEU A 214 -3.73 17.00 16.72
N LEU A 215 -3.36 17.98 15.89
CA LEU A 215 -4.27 19.03 15.43
C LEU A 215 -5.41 18.47 14.58
N ILE A 216 -5.12 17.53 13.67
CA ILE A 216 -6.13 16.86 12.86
C ILE A 216 -7.11 16.10 13.76
N ALA A 217 -6.62 15.33 14.73
CA ALA A 217 -7.46 14.59 15.67
C ALA A 217 -8.37 15.53 16.50
N VAL A 218 -7.83 16.66 16.98
CA VAL A 218 -8.62 17.67 17.70
C VAL A 218 -9.70 18.27 16.79
N PHE A 219 -9.36 18.57 15.53
CA PHE A 219 -10.31 19.11 14.56
C PHE A 219 -11.43 18.10 14.25
N GLU A 220 -11.13 16.82 14.07
CA GLU A 220 -12.13 15.77 13.85
C GLU A 220 -13.08 15.62 15.04
N ILE A 221 -12.57 15.70 16.27
CA ILE A 221 -13.39 15.65 17.49
C ILE A 221 -14.34 16.85 17.53
N VAL A 222 -13.81 18.06 17.29
CA VAL A 222 -14.60 19.29 17.30
C VAL A 222 -15.67 19.25 16.19
N TYR A 223 -15.29 18.87 14.97
CA TYR A 223 -16.22 18.71 13.85
C TYR A 223 -17.34 17.71 14.17
N SER A 224 -16.98 16.55 14.73
CA SER A 224 -17.94 15.52 15.11
C SER A 224 -18.92 16.00 16.18
N LEU A 225 -18.45 16.78 17.16
CA LEU A 225 -19.31 17.41 18.17
C LEU A 225 -20.30 18.40 17.55
N PHE A 226 -19.83 19.29 16.67
CA PHE A 226 -20.71 20.25 15.98
C PHE A 226 -21.73 19.53 15.08
N TYR A 227 -21.31 18.51 14.34
CA TYR A 227 -22.19 17.71 13.49
C TYR A 227 -23.28 17.02 14.31
N ALA A 228 -22.92 16.42 15.45
CA ALA A 228 -23.89 15.78 16.35
C ALA A 228 -24.91 16.78 16.91
N ILE A 229 -24.47 17.97 17.32
CA ILE A 229 -25.37 19.04 17.80
C ILE A 229 -26.30 19.49 16.68
N PHE A 230 -25.78 19.73 15.49
CA PHE A 230 -26.59 20.14 14.33
C PHE A 230 -27.64 19.08 13.98
N TYR A 231 -27.25 17.80 13.95
CA TYR A 231 -28.16 16.69 13.68
C TYR A 231 -29.23 16.53 14.77
N ALA A 232 -28.88 16.73 16.05
CA ALA A 232 -29.83 16.74 17.15
C ALA A 232 -30.86 17.87 17.00
N VAL A 233 -30.41 19.09 16.67
CA VAL A 233 -31.31 20.22 16.43
C VAL A 233 -32.20 19.97 15.22
N TRP A 234 -31.63 19.47 14.12
CA TRP A 234 -32.37 19.15 12.90
C TRP A 234 -33.44 18.09 13.15
N THR A 235 -33.12 17.02 13.88
CA THR A 235 -34.08 15.97 14.22
C THR A 235 -35.20 16.49 15.13
N ILE A 236 -34.89 17.31 16.14
CA ILE A 236 -35.89 17.95 17.00
C ILE A 236 -36.83 18.85 16.18
N LEU A 237 -36.32 19.59 15.19
CA LEU A 237 -37.13 20.43 14.30
C LEU A 237 -37.99 19.62 13.33
N LEU A 238 -37.53 18.43 12.90
CA LEU A 238 -38.24 17.60 11.94
C LEU A 238 -39.34 16.72 12.58
N ILE A 239 -39.22 16.38 13.86
CA ILE A 239 -40.22 15.54 14.57
C ILE A 239 -41.64 16.11 14.48
N PRO A 240 -41.90 17.41 14.74
CA PRO A 240 -43.24 18.00 14.60
C PRO A 240 -43.78 17.87 13.18
N TYR A 241 -42.94 18.08 12.17
CA TYR A 241 -43.34 17.94 10.76
C TYR A 241 -43.74 16.50 10.44
N ALA A 242 -42.93 15.52 10.86
CA ALA A 242 -43.23 14.10 10.67
C ALA A 242 -44.55 13.70 11.37
N ILE A 243 -44.78 14.19 12.59
CA ILE A 243 -46.03 13.96 13.33
C ILE A 243 -47.22 14.58 12.58
N CYS A 244 -47.10 15.82 12.08
CA CYS A 244 -48.15 16.46 11.29
C CYS A 244 -48.48 15.67 10.00
N CYS A 245 -47.46 15.21 9.27
CA CYS A 245 -47.65 14.37 8.08
C CYS A 245 -48.33 13.04 8.42
N ALA A 246 -47.96 12.40 9.54
CA ALA A 246 -48.59 11.16 9.99
C ALA A 246 -50.06 11.37 10.35
N ILE A 247 -50.40 12.46 11.06
CA ILE A 247 -51.78 12.82 11.39
C ILE A 247 -52.60 13.10 10.12
N PHE A 248 -52.04 13.85 9.17
CA PHE A 248 -52.72 14.16 7.91
C PHE A 248 -52.99 12.90 7.08
N ASN A 249 -52.02 11.99 7.01
CA ASN A 249 -52.19 10.71 6.32
C ASN A 249 -53.24 9.83 7.00
N TRP A 250 -53.23 9.77 8.34
CA TRP A 250 -54.24 9.06 9.12
C TRP A 250 -55.66 9.61 8.84
N PHE A 251 -55.82 10.93 8.86
CA PHE A 251 -57.09 11.59 8.53
C PHE A 251 -57.55 11.30 7.11
N THR A 252 -56.65 11.40 6.13
CA THR A 252 -56.94 11.11 4.71
C THR A 252 -57.42 9.67 4.52
N ASN A 253 -56.79 8.71 5.20
CA ASN A 253 -57.21 7.31 5.18
C ASN A 253 -58.60 7.10 5.82
N ILE A 254 -58.88 7.77 6.94
CA ILE A 254 -60.22 7.72 7.57
C ILE A 254 -61.27 8.26 6.61
N CYS A 255 -61.03 9.42 5.98
CA CYS A 255 -61.94 9.99 4.99
C CYS A 255 -62.15 9.05 3.81
N TYR A 256 -61.08 8.42 3.31
CA TYR A 256 -61.16 7.45 2.21
C TYR A 256 -62.06 6.26 2.57
N TYR A 257 -61.83 5.61 3.71
CA TYR A 257 -62.65 4.47 4.14
C TYR A 257 -64.11 4.86 4.42
N PHE A 258 -64.33 6.07 4.95
CA PHE A 258 -65.68 6.60 5.15
C PHE A 258 -66.41 6.77 3.82
N VAL A 259 -65.79 7.43 2.83
CA VAL A 259 -66.37 7.62 1.50
C VAL A 259 -66.63 6.28 0.82
N GLU A 260 -65.69 5.33 0.90
CA GLU A 260 -65.85 3.99 0.35
C GLU A 260 -67.05 3.26 0.98
N THR A 261 -67.21 3.36 2.30
CA THR A 261 -68.35 2.77 3.03
C THR A 261 -69.68 3.40 2.60
N VAL A 262 -69.74 4.73 2.48
CA VAL A 262 -70.94 5.44 2.00
C VAL A 262 -71.29 5.02 0.58
N ILE A 263 -70.31 4.94 -0.33
CA ILE A 263 -70.52 4.46 -1.70
C ILE A 263 -71.03 3.02 -1.71
N ALA A 264 -70.49 2.14 -0.87
CA ALA A 264 -70.95 0.76 -0.75
C ALA A 264 -72.42 0.68 -0.26
N LEU A 265 -72.79 1.48 0.73
CA LEU A 265 -74.17 1.57 1.23
C LEU A 265 -75.13 2.11 0.17
N LEU A 266 -74.73 3.15 -0.57
CA LEU A 266 -75.53 3.70 -1.68
C LEU A 266 -75.75 2.66 -2.78
N ARG A 267 -74.70 1.91 -3.15
CA ARG A 267 -74.80 0.80 -4.12
C ARG A 267 -75.77 -0.28 -3.63
N LEU A 268 -75.69 -0.66 -2.36
CA LEU A 268 -76.62 -1.63 -1.76
C LEU A 268 -78.06 -1.10 -1.79
N GLY A 269 -78.27 0.16 -1.42
CA GLY A 269 -79.58 0.82 -1.48
C GLY A 269 -80.19 0.81 -2.88
N ILE A 270 -79.40 1.17 -3.91
CA ILE A 270 -79.85 1.14 -5.31
C ILE A 270 -80.25 -0.28 -5.72
N VAL A 271 -79.45 -1.30 -5.38
CA VAL A 271 -79.77 -2.70 -5.69
C VAL A 271 -81.08 -3.12 -5.00
N CYS A 272 -81.26 -2.79 -3.72
CA CYS A 272 -82.50 -3.08 -3.00
C CYS A 272 -83.73 -2.41 -3.65
N ILE A 273 -83.62 -1.15 -4.06
CA ILE A 273 -84.70 -0.43 -4.76
C ILE A 273 -85.02 -1.13 -6.09
N LEU A 274 -84.01 -1.46 -6.90
CA LEU A 274 -84.21 -2.12 -8.19
C LEU A 274 -84.84 -3.51 -8.03
N VAL A 275 -84.43 -4.29 -7.03
CA VAL A 275 -85.02 -5.59 -6.70
C VAL A 275 -86.45 -5.43 -6.22
N GLY A 276 -86.72 -4.46 -5.34
CA GLY A 276 -88.07 -4.15 -4.85
C GLY A 276 -89.02 -3.73 -5.97
N MET A 277 -88.58 -2.84 -6.86
CA MET A 277 -89.35 -2.43 -8.04
C MET A 277 -89.61 -3.60 -8.99
N SER A 278 -88.61 -4.47 -9.20
CA SER A 278 -88.79 -5.69 -10.00
C SER A 278 -89.81 -6.63 -9.36
N TYR A 279 -89.77 -6.81 -8.04
CA TYR A 279 -90.73 -7.64 -7.32
C TYR A 279 -92.15 -7.08 -7.41
N LEU A 280 -92.35 -5.78 -7.23
CA LEU A 280 -93.65 -5.12 -7.38
C LEU A 280 -94.22 -5.27 -8.79
N PHE A 281 -93.39 -5.08 -9.82
CA PHE A 281 -93.81 -5.29 -11.22
C PHE A 281 -94.22 -6.74 -11.50
N LEU A 282 -93.57 -7.71 -10.85
CA LEU A 282 -93.87 -9.14 -11.01
C LEU A 282 -95.06 -9.63 -10.18
N VAL A 283 -95.45 -8.91 -9.12
CA VAL A 283 -96.67 -9.21 -8.38
C VAL A 283 -97.92 -8.87 -9.21
N ASP A 284 -97.82 -7.92 -10.14
CA ASP A 284 -98.92 -7.48 -11.03
C ASP A 284 -99.14 -8.43 -12.23
N LEU A 285 -98.14 -9.23 -12.57
CA LEU A 285 -98.22 -10.24 -13.63
C LEU A 285 -98.37 -11.63 -13.01
N ASN A 286 -99.47 -12.34 -13.32
CA ASN A 286 -99.80 -13.68 -12.82
C ASN A 286 -98.87 -14.82 -13.32
N GLN A 287 -97.55 -14.58 -13.39
CA GLN A 287 -96.49 -15.48 -13.84
C GLN A 287 -95.28 -15.42 -12.89
N ARG A 288 -95.47 -15.83 -11.62
CA ARG A 288 -94.47 -15.67 -10.55
C ARG A 288 -93.19 -16.53 -10.72
N GLU A 289 -93.27 -17.71 -11.31
CA GLU A 289 -92.13 -18.65 -11.35
C GLU A 289 -91.09 -18.29 -12.41
N GLU A 290 -91.52 -17.85 -13.58
CA GLU A 290 -90.62 -17.59 -14.70
C GLU A 290 -89.77 -16.34 -14.47
N ALA A 291 -90.38 -15.32 -13.87
CA ALA A 291 -89.69 -14.08 -13.58
C ALA A 291 -88.68 -14.19 -12.41
N LEU A 292 -88.95 -15.04 -11.42
CA LEU A 292 -88.00 -15.32 -10.34
C LEU A 292 -86.72 -15.95 -10.89
N ASN A 293 -86.85 -16.90 -11.83
CA ASN A 293 -85.70 -17.54 -12.48
C ASN A 293 -84.85 -16.57 -13.30
N ILE A 294 -85.47 -15.59 -13.96
CA ILE A 294 -84.76 -14.55 -14.72
C ILE A 294 -84.00 -13.60 -13.77
N LEU A 295 -84.62 -13.19 -12.66
CA LEU A 295 -83.96 -12.35 -11.65
C LEU A 295 -82.78 -13.08 -10.98
N LEU A 296 -82.91 -14.38 -10.72
CA LEU A 296 -81.85 -15.18 -10.10
C LEU A 296 -80.62 -15.30 -11.01
N ARG A 297 -80.83 -15.47 -12.33
CA ARG A 297 -79.73 -15.45 -13.31
C ARG A 297 -79.05 -14.08 -13.38
N LYS A 298 -79.83 -12.99 -13.45
CA LYS A 298 -79.25 -11.63 -13.48
C LYS A 298 -78.47 -11.29 -12.21
N TYR A 299 -78.95 -11.70 -11.04
CA TYR A 299 -78.24 -11.51 -9.78
C TYR A 299 -76.90 -12.28 -9.76
N GLN A 300 -76.87 -13.52 -10.25
CA GLN A 300 -75.64 -14.30 -10.34
C GLN A 300 -74.61 -13.66 -11.28
N THR A 301 -75.05 -13.15 -12.44
CA THR A 301 -74.16 -12.44 -13.37
C THR A 301 -73.57 -11.16 -12.75
N ILE A 302 -74.38 -10.37 -12.03
CA ILE A 302 -73.91 -9.16 -11.35
C ILE A 302 -72.94 -9.53 -10.21
N ARG A 303 -73.25 -10.58 -9.43
CA ARG A 303 -72.38 -11.06 -8.34
C ARG A 303 -71.00 -11.49 -8.84
N SER A 304 -70.92 -12.10 -10.02
CA SER A 304 -69.63 -12.48 -10.64
C SER A 304 -68.85 -11.29 -11.22
N ALA A 305 -69.51 -10.15 -11.45
CA ALA A 305 -68.88 -8.94 -12.00
C ALA A 305 -68.35 -7.97 -10.93
N LEU A 306 -68.67 -8.17 -9.65
CA LEU A 306 -68.10 -7.37 -8.56
C LEU A 306 -66.64 -7.79 -8.28
N PRO A 307 -65.69 -6.84 -8.20
CA PRO A 307 -64.28 -7.14 -8.01
C PRO A 307 -64.06 -7.85 -6.67
N THR A 308 -63.38 -9.00 -6.72
CA THR A 308 -63.10 -9.80 -5.53
C THR A 308 -62.12 -9.08 -4.61
N LYS A 309 -62.24 -9.31 -3.29
CA LYS A 309 -61.37 -8.75 -2.24
C LYS A 309 -59.85 -8.92 -2.54
N HIS A 310 -59.50 -9.92 -3.35
CA HIS A 310 -58.15 -10.17 -3.85
C HIS A 310 -57.65 -9.12 -4.85
N GLN A 311 -58.48 -8.64 -5.76
CA GLN A 311 -58.11 -7.60 -6.74
C GLN A 311 -57.89 -6.24 -6.05
N LEU A 312 -58.71 -5.90 -5.05
CA LEU A 312 -58.49 -4.70 -4.23
C LEU A 312 -57.18 -4.78 -3.45
N ARG A 313 -56.83 -5.96 -2.93
CA ARG A 313 -55.55 -6.18 -2.22
C ARG A 313 -54.34 -6.08 -3.15
N SER A 314 -54.45 -6.55 -4.40
CA SER A 314 -53.35 -6.39 -5.37
C SER A 314 -53.15 -4.94 -5.81
N HIS A 315 -54.23 -4.16 -5.92
CA HIS A 315 -54.13 -2.72 -6.18
C HIS A 315 -53.52 -1.95 -5.00
N ALA A 316 -53.88 -2.31 -3.76
CA ALA A 316 -53.26 -1.73 -2.56
C ALA A 316 -51.76 -2.06 -2.48
N ASN A 317 -51.37 -3.30 -2.77
CA ASN A 317 -49.95 -3.70 -2.79
C ASN A 317 -49.17 -3.01 -3.91
N ASN A 318 -49.76 -2.84 -5.10
CA ASN A 318 -49.14 -2.08 -6.19
C ASN A 318 -48.94 -0.60 -5.83
N PHE A 319 -49.90 0.00 -5.13
CA PHE A 319 -49.77 1.38 -4.64
C PHE A 319 -48.67 1.50 -3.57
N GLN A 320 -48.58 0.53 -2.65
CA GLN A 320 -47.52 0.48 -1.64
C GLN A 320 -46.13 0.34 -2.28
N ASN A 321 -46.00 -0.50 -3.31
CA ASN A 321 -44.74 -0.65 -4.07
C ASN A 321 -44.36 0.62 -4.83
N LEU A 322 -45.32 1.31 -5.44
CA LEU A 322 -45.10 2.61 -6.10
C LEU A 322 -44.68 3.69 -5.09
N PHE A 323 -45.28 3.71 -3.90
CA PHE A 323 -44.92 4.63 -2.84
C PHE A 323 -43.49 4.40 -2.33
N VAL A 324 -43.09 3.14 -2.11
CA VAL A 324 -41.71 2.80 -1.72
C VAL A 324 -40.70 3.22 -2.79
N ALA A 325 -41.00 2.96 -4.07
CA ALA A 325 -40.14 3.37 -5.18
C ALA A 325 -40.01 4.90 -5.27
N PHE A 326 -41.09 5.64 -5.02
CA PHE A 326 -41.08 7.10 -5.00
C PHE A 326 -40.23 7.66 -3.85
N VAL A 327 -40.36 7.10 -2.64
CA VAL A 327 -39.54 7.49 -1.48
C VAL A 327 -38.06 7.23 -1.73
N HIS A 328 -37.72 6.09 -2.34
CA HIS A 328 -36.35 5.74 -2.68
C HIS A 328 -35.76 6.70 -3.73
N SER A 329 -36.56 7.10 -4.72
CA SER A 329 -36.16 8.09 -5.74
C SER A 329 -35.91 9.48 -5.14
N LEU A 330 -36.74 9.91 -4.20
CA LEU A 330 -36.52 11.16 -3.47
C LEU A 330 -35.25 11.10 -2.60
N SER A 331 -35.02 10.00 -1.89
CA SER A 331 -33.80 9.79 -1.10
C SER A 331 -32.54 9.89 -1.95
N GLN A 332 -32.55 9.28 -3.14
CA GLN A 332 -31.41 9.33 -4.05
C GLN A 332 -31.14 10.75 -4.56
N LYS A 333 -32.17 11.50 -4.97
CA LYS A 333 -32.01 12.90 -5.40
C LYS A 333 -31.48 13.82 -4.31
N VAL A 334 -31.90 13.60 -3.05
CA VAL A 334 -31.36 14.33 -1.89
C VAL A 334 -29.89 13.97 -1.64
N THR A 335 -29.50 12.72 -1.88
CA THR A 335 -28.10 12.28 -1.74
C THR A 335 -27.21 12.84 -2.85
N GLU A 336 -27.72 12.91 -4.09
CA GLU A 336 -27.03 13.52 -5.24
C GLU A 336 -26.87 15.04 -5.07
N GLN A 337 -27.84 15.73 -4.46
CA GLN A 337 -27.70 17.16 -4.12
C GLN A 337 -26.72 17.43 -2.98
N ASN A 338 -26.46 16.46 -2.11
CA ASN A 338 -25.48 16.56 -1.02
C ASN A 338 -24.06 16.13 -1.42
N GLN A 339 -23.84 15.62 -2.63
CA GLN A 339 -22.50 15.51 -3.21
C GLN A 339 -22.06 16.88 -3.74
N PHE A 340 -21.63 17.72 -2.81
CA PHE A 340 -21.05 19.03 -3.07
C PHE A 340 -19.82 18.89 -3.98
N GLN A 341 -19.80 19.69 -5.05
CA GLN A 341 -18.66 19.86 -5.94
C GLN A 341 -17.42 20.32 -5.14
N PRO A 342 -16.22 19.77 -5.39
CA PRO A 342 -14.99 20.34 -4.86
C PRO A 342 -14.85 21.78 -5.36
N MET A 343 -14.56 22.71 -4.43
CA MET A 343 -14.34 24.12 -4.77
C MET A 343 -13.27 24.26 -5.85
N PRO A 344 -13.45 25.15 -6.84
CA PRO A 344 -12.38 25.47 -7.78
C PRO A 344 -11.20 26.07 -7.00
N THR A 345 -10.03 25.49 -7.18
CA THR A 345 -8.76 26.03 -6.70
C THR A 345 -8.56 27.40 -7.33
N VAL A 346 -8.43 28.42 -6.47
CA VAL A 346 -8.07 29.77 -6.87
C VAL A 346 -6.59 29.75 -7.25
N ASP A 347 -6.31 29.89 -8.54
CA ASP A 347 -4.95 30.12 -9.05
C ASP A 347 -4.50 31.54 -8.67
N ASN A 348 -3.31 31.63 -8.07
CA ASN A 348 -2.61 32.88 -7.73
C ASN A 348 -1.90 33.49 -8.95
#